data_AF-A0A2W5TF16-F1
#
_entry.id   AF-A0A2W5TF16-F1
#
_cell.length_a   1.000
_cell.length_b   1.000
_cell.length_c   1.000
_cell.angle_alpha   90.00
_cell.angle_beta   90.00
_cell.angle_gamma   90.00
#
_symmetry.space_group_name_H-M   'P 1'
#
loop_
_entity.id
_entity.type
_entity.pdbx_description
1 polymer ?
#
loop_
_entity_poly.entity_id
_entity_poly.type
_entity_poly.pdbx_seq_one_letter_code
_entity_poly.pdbx_strand_id
1 'polypeptide(L)'
;MPRIAIGDLTIDVDVPGHFRCEYTTNGSLLAEAGDDAFEIGVIRVTGNSGVDLVRDRAAQKHAEVHEKHNGVAVFFEAPDTWFAGFEEHMLIATVHRGASNEILPVLESVGAAHDPFPPRDERVTVPLRPSHRAFFTQRRTSMKENFGWSPNQHDAISRLDTVWRWLIEEPPPDEHVLHTFLSGIAVAFGDLLCQRGFSWGLGNDQHGITVGVVALQGTANVWVVPDEFLGKRWEHREVDFFGYAVEAIASQVEKLRTDGKYALS
;
A
#
# COMPACT_ATOMS: atom_id res chain seq x y z
N MET A 1 5.90 3.96 5.41
CA MET A 1 5.31 2.63 5.53
C MET A 1 5.50 1.84 4.24
N PRO A 2 6.65 1.15 4.10
CA PRO A 2 6.71 0.00 3.22
C PRO A 2 5.59 -0.99 3.56
N ARG A 3 4.93 -1.53 2.54
CA ARG A 3 3.99 -2.64 2.71
C ARG A 3 4.83 -3.92 2.77
N ILE A 4 4.73 -4.65 3.88
CA ILE A 4 5.55 -5.82 4.13
C ILE A 4 4.61 -7.02 4.25
N ALA A 5 4.81 -8.00 3.36
CA ALA A 5 4.16 -9.29 3.48
C ALA A 5 4.97 -10.16 4.45
N ILE A 6 4.35 -10.58 5.55
CA ILE A 6 4.93 -11.46 6.55
C ILE A 6 4.07 -12.72 6.59
N GLY A 7 4.62 -13.85 6.15
CA GLY A 7 3.85 -15.07 5.92
C GLY A 7 2.75 -14.86 4.86
N ASP A 8 1.51 -15.17 5.23
CA ASP A 8 0.30 -14.95 4.42
C ASP A 8 -0.41 -13.63 4.74
N LEU A 9 0.09 -12.85 5.71
CA LEU A 9 -0.50 -11.59 6.13
C LEU A 9 0.27 -10.42 5.53
N THR A 10 -0.47 -9.46 4.96
CA THR A 10 0.09 -8.18 4.57
C THR A 10 -0.11 -7.19 5.72
N ILE A 11 0.99 -6.63 6.23
CA ILE A 11 0.94 -5.60 7.27
C ILE A 11 1.52 -4.27 6.76
N ASP A 12 0.97 -3.18 7.31
CA ASP A 12 1.60 -1.88 7.21
C ASP A 12 2.52 -1.71 8.42
N VAL A 13 3.80 -1.45 8.17
CA VAL A 13 4.80 -1.15 9.22
C VAL A 13 5.70 -0.01 8.76
N ASP A 14 5.94 0.98 9.63
CA ASP A 14 6.78 2.14 9.35
C ASP A 14 8.22 1.87 9.77
N VAL A 15 8.93 1.07 8.98
CA VAL A 15 10.35 0.83 9.23
C VAL A 15 11.16 2.02 8.68
N PRO A 16 11.98 2.71 9.50
CA PRO A 16 12.81 3.81 9.04
C PRO A 16 13.79 3.38 7.95
N GLY A 17 14.11 4.28 7.02
CA GLY A 17 14.93 3.96 5.84
C GLY A 17 16.37 3.55 6.13
N HIS A 18 16.88 3.76 7.36
CA HIS A 18 18.20 3.30 7.77
C HIS A 18 18.24 1.84 8.24
N PHE A 19 17.08 1.21 8.45
CA PHE A 19 17.02 -0.23 8.73
C PHE A 19 17.19 -1.02 7.44
N ARG A 20 18.11 -1.99 7.48
CA ARG A 20 18.19 -3.06 6.48
C ARG A 20 17.12 -4.09 6.79
N CYS A 21 16.23 -4.36 5.83
CA CYS A 21 15.18 -5.36 5.96
C CYS A 21 15.52 -6.61 5.14
N GLU A 22 15.39 -7.77 5.74
CA GLU A 22 15.56 -9.09 5.11
C GLU A 22 14.33 -9.96 5.42
N TYR A 23 13.82 -10.65 4.40
CA TYR A 23 12.76 -11.65 4.59
C TYR A 23 13.41 -13.00 4.84
N THR A 24 13.09 -13.62 5.97
CA THR A 24 13.60 -14.95 6.25
C THR A 24 12.83 -16.00 5.45
N THR A 25 13.46 -17.16 5.27
CA THR A 25 12.82 -18.32 4.63
C THR A 25 11.58 -18.82 5.38
N ASN A 26 11.41 -18.43 6.64
CA ASN A 26 10.27 -18.79 7.47
C ASN A 26 9.11 -17.80 7.35
N GLY A 27 9.24 -16.79 6.47
CA GLY A 27 8.21 -15.77 6.24
C GLY A 27 8.18 -14.68 7.31
N SER A 28 9.25 -14.48 8.08
CA SER A 28 9.40 -13.34 9.00
C SER A 28 10.13 -12.17 8.33
N LEU A 29 9.90 -10.96 8.85
CA LEU A 29 10.68 -9.77 8.55
C LEU A 29 11.77 -9.61 9.62
N LEU A 30 13.04 -9.68 9.23
CA LEU A 30 14.17 -9.24 10.07
C LEU A 30 14.55 -7.81 9.66
N ALA A 31 14.63 -6.89 10.62
CA ALA A 31 15.06 -5.52 10.40
C ALA A 31 16.22 -5.16 11.33
N GLU A 32 17.29 -4.59 10.77
CA GLU A 32 18.55 -4.31 11.48
C GLU A 32 19.05 -2.89 11.19
N ALA A 33 19.47 -2.18 12.23
CA ALA A 33 20.12 -0.86 12.15
C ALA A 33 21.19 -0.71 13.23
N GLY A 34 22.46 -0.92 12.87
CA GLY A 34 23.56 -0.86 13.85
C GLY A 34 23.44 -1.96 14.91
N ASP A 35 23.23 -1.56 16.16
CA ASP A 35 23.01 -2.47 17.30
C ASP A 35 21.53 -2.82 17.53
N ASP A 36 20.61 -2.17 16.81
CA ASP A 36 19.18 -2.41 16.91
C ASP A 36 18.74 -3.49 15.93
N ALA A 37 18.02 -4.50 16.41
CA ALA A 37 17.48 -5.56 15.57
C ALA A 37 16.14 -6.08 16.10
N PHE A 38 15.16 -6.23 15.21
CA PHE A 38 13.89 -6.88 15.52
C PHE A 38 13.47 -7.83 14.41
N GLU A 39 12.76 -8.89 14.78
CA GLU A 39 12.16 -9.84 13.85
C GLU A 39 10.66 -9.90 14.08
N ILE A 40 9.85 -9.70 13.04
CA ILE A 40 8.38 -9.85 13.09
C ILE A 40 7.99 -11.12 12.34
N GLY A 41 7.34 -12.05 13.03
CA GLY A 41 6.71 -13.24 12.45
C GLY A 41 5.18 -13.16 12.51
N VAL A 42 4.53 -13.96 11.67
CA VAL A 42 3.07 -14.12 11.62
C VAL A 42 2.72 -15.58 11.86
N ILE A 43 1.69 -15.80 12.68
CA ILE A 43 1.11 -17.11 12.94
C ILE A 43 -0.38 -17.05 12.63
N ARG A 44 -0.85 -17.92 11.74
CA ARG A 44 -2.29 -18.13 11.55
C ARG A 44 -2.84 -18.98 12.70
N VAL A 45 -3.93 -18.53 13.31
CA VAL A 45 -4.58 -19.16 14.44
C VAL A 45 -5.87 -19.84 14.00
N THR A 46 -6.19 -20.98 14.62
CA THR A 46 -7.40 -21.75 14.31
C THR A 46 -8.28 -21.84 15.55
N GLY A 47 -9.60 -21.71 15.38
CA GLY A 47 -10.59 -21.86 16.44
C GLY A 47 -10.85 -20.62 17.30
N ASN A 48 -9.88 -19.70 17.41
CA ASN A 48 -10.03 -18.42 18.12
C ASN A 48 -9.51 -17.27 17.25
N SER A 49 -9.93 -16.05 17.54
CA SER A 49 -9.31 -14.89 16.93
C SER A 49 -7.91 -14.64 17.52
N GLY A 50 -6.98 -14.10 16.72
CA GLY A 50 -5.68 -13.66 17.18
C GLY A 50 -5.79 -12.58 18.26
N VAL A 51 -6.85 -11.77 18.20
CA VAL A 51 -7.18 -10.75 19.21
C VAL A 51 -7.45 -11.41 20.57
N ASP A 52 -8.28 -12.47 20.59
CA ASP A 52 -8.61 -13.18 21.82
C ASP A 52 -7.39 -13.89 22.40
N LEU A 53 -6.57 -14.52 21.54
CA LEU A 53 -5.31 -15.15 21.98
C LEU A 53 -4.33 -14.13 22.58
N VAL A 54 -4.25 -12.94 22.01
CA VAL A 54 -3.42 -11.86 22.56
C VAL A 54 -3.94 -11.40 23.93
N ARG A 55 -5.26 -11.22 24.08
CA ARG A 55 -5.88 -10.87 25.37
C ARG A 55 -5.65 -11.97 26.42
N ASP A 56 -5.86 -13.23 26.06
CA ASP A 56 -5.66 -14.38 26.94
C ASP A 56 -4.21 -14.46 27.41
N ARG A 57 -3.26 -14.27 26.49
CA ARG A 57 -1.83 -14.28 26.79
C ARG A 57 -1.44 -13.12 27.70
N ALA A 58 -1.92 -11.91 27.41
CA ALA A 58 -1.68 -10.74 28.26
C ALA A 58 -2.24 -10.94 29.68
N ALA A 59 -3.44 -11.51 29.81
CA ALA A 59 -4.04 -11.83 31.09
C ALA A 59 -3.21 -12.85 31.89
N GLN A 60 -2.72 -13.91 31.24
CA GLN A 60 -1.81 -14.90 31.86
C GLN A 60 -0.50 -14.28 32.35
N LYS A 61 -0.06 -13.19 31.71
CA LYS A 61 1.19 -12.48 32.01
C LYS A 61 0.99 -11.26 32.91
N HIS A 62 -0.26 -10.98 33.29
CA HIS A 62 -0.63 -9.76 34.02
C HIS A 62 -0.15 -8.48 33.32
N ALA A 63 -0.14 -8.47 31.99
CA ALA A 63 0.26 -7.34 31.17
C ALA A 63 -0.95 -6.50 30.74
N GLU A 64 -0.74 -5.21 30.54
CA GLU A 64 -1.75 -4.31 29.99
C GLU A 64 -1.90 -4.54 28.48
N VAL A 65 -3.15 -4.69 28.03
CA VAL A 65 -3.48 -4.76 26.60
C VAL A 65 -3.84 -3.36 26.13
N HIS A 66 -3.19 -2.90 25.07
CA HIS A 66 -3.58 -1.70 24.37
C HIS A 66 -4.44 -2.08 23.17
N GLU A 67 -5.69 -1.62 23.18
CA GLU A 67 -6.56 -1.75 22.01
C GLU A 67 -6.30 -0.58 21.06
N LYS A 68 -5.89 -0.91 19.83
CA LYS A 68 -5.76 0.08 18.76
C LYS A 68 -7.06 0.17 17.97
N HIS A 69 -7.19 1.23 17.19
CA HIS A 69 -8.24 1.32 16.18
C HIS A 69 -8.25 0.07 15.28
N ASN A 70 -9.44 -0.39 14.92
CA ASN A 70 -9.70 -1.55 14.05
C ASN A 70 -9.58 -2.93 14.72
N GLY A 71 -9.82 -3.01 16.03
CA GLY A 71 -9.97 -4.31 16.71
C GLY A 71 -8.65 -5.05 16.91
N VAL A 72 -7.52 -4.35 16.85
CA VAL A 72 -6.19 -4.92 17.10
C VAL A 72 -5.89 -4.83 18.59
N ALA A 73 -5.58 -5.96 19.21
CA ALA A 73 -5.05 -6.02 20.57
C ALA A 73 -3.53 -6.14 20.50
N VAL A 74 -2.80 -5.33 21.27
CA VAL A 74 -1.34 -5.42 21.38
C VAL A 74 -0.89 -5.43 22.84
N PHE A 75 0.20 -6.13 23.15
CA PHE A 75 0.88 -6.00 24.45
C PHE A 75 2.36 -6.40 24.34
N PHE A 76 3.12 -6.05 25.37
CA PHE A 76 4.49 -6.50 25.57
C PHE A 76 4.55 -7.51 26.71
N GLU A 77 5.13 -8.69 26.46
CA GLU A 77 5.28 -9.75 27.48
C GLU A 77 6.55 -9.56 28.32
N ALA A 78 7.58 -9.00 27.71
CA ALA A 78 8.92 -8.74 28.23
C ALA A 78 9.52 -7.59 27.38
N PRO A 79 10.61 -6.91 27.81
CA PRO A 79 11.15 -5.78 27.04
C PRO A 79 11.58 -6.14 25.61
N ASP A 80 11.68 -7.43 25.31
CA ASP A 80 12.12 -7.99 24.04
C ASP A 80 11.00 -8.64 23.21
N THR A 81 9.79 -8.80 23.73
CA THR A 81 8.75 -9.56 23.01
C THR A 81 7.43 -8.81 22.95
N TRP A 82 6.98 -8.55 21.73
CA TRP A 82 5.75 -7.84 21.40
C TRP A 82 4.77 -8.74 20.66
N PHE A 83 3.48 -8.61 20.98
CA PHE A 83 2.40 -9.36 20.35
C PHE A 83 1.36 -8.41 19.77
N ALA A 84 0.80 -8.79 18.61
CA ALA A 84 -0.40 -8.15 18.07
C ALA A 84 -1.36 -9.18 17.48
N GLY A 85 -2.65 -9.02 17.73
CA GLY A 85 -3.70 -9.91 17.26
C GLY A 85 -4.56 -9.24 16.18
N PHE A 86 -4.83 -9.95 15.10
CA PHE A 86 -5.70 -9.54 13.99
C PHE A 86 -6.55 -10.72 13.57
N GLU A 87 -7.88 -10.68 13.66
CA GLU A 87 -8.76 -11.73 13.09
C GLU A 87 -8.23 -13.17 13.24
N GLU A 88 -7.75 -13.83 12.18
CA GLU A 88 -7.19 -15.20 12.19
C GLU A 88 -5.66 -15.26 12.32
N HIS A 89 -4.99 -14.16 12.68
CA HIS A 89 -3.54 -14.01 12.72
C HIS A 89 -3.05 -13.41 14.04
N MET A 90 -1.89 -13.87 14.48
CA MET A 90 -1.14 -13.29 15.58
C MET A 90 0.26 -12.96 15.10
N LEU A 91 0.70 -11.74 15.32
CA LEU A 91 2.07 -11.30 15.10
C LEU A 91 2.85 -11.44 16.39
N ILE A 92 4.09 -11.84 16.23
CA ILE A 92 5.08 -11.87 17.30
C ILE A 92 6.29 -11.11 16.79
N ALA A 93 6.73 -10.09 17.52
CA ALA A 93 8.00 -9.46 17.27
C ALA A 93 8.97 -9.73 18.42
N THR A 94 10.18 -10.17 18.07
CA THR A 94 11.29 -10.38 19.00
C THR A 94 12.34 -9.32 18.74
N VAL A 95 12.69 -8.54 19.77
CA VAL A 95 13.74 -7.53 19.76
C VAL A 95 15.03 -8.20 20.23
N HIS A 96 15.95 -8.45 19.30
CA HIS A 96 17.15 -9.25 19.55
C HIS A 96 18.26 -8.46 20.24
N ARG A 97 18.40 -7.17 19.91
CA ARG A 97 19.41 -6.25 20.46
C ARG A 97 18.88 -4.82 20.40
N GLY A 98 19.27 -4.03 21.40
CA GLY A 98 18.92 -2.61 21.46
C GLY A 98 17.41 -2.39 21.46
N ALA A 99 16.76 -2.49 22.63
CA ALA A 99 15.41 -1.94 22.80
C ALA A 99 15.49 -0.41 22.81
N SER A 100 15.99 0.17 21.71
CA SER A 100 16.09 1.60 21.54
C SER A 100 14.69 2.19 21.50
N ASN A 101 14.60 3.48 21.80
CA ASN A 101 13.36 4.25 21.63
C ASN A 101 12.88 4.29 20.17
N GLU A 102 13.63 3.73 19.21
CA GLU A 102 13.25 3.68 17.79
C GLU A 102 12.42 2.45 17.43
N ILE A 103 12.65 1.28 18.05
CA ILE A 103 11.92 0.04 17.69
C ILE A 103 10.47 0.09 18.15
N LEU A 104 10.20 0.66 19.34
CA LEU A 104 8.85 0.75 19.89
C LEU A 104 7.88 1.49 18.94
N PRO A 105 8.20 2.69 18.41
CA PRO A 105 7.39 3.34 17.38
C PRO A 105 7.14 2.48 16.14
N VAL A 106 8.11 1.65 15.72
CA VAL A 106 7.94 0.76 14.55
C VAL A 106 6.92 -0.32 14.85
N LEU A 107 7.02 -1.00 16.00
CA LEU A 107 6.05 -2.01 16.42
C LEU A 107 4.67 -1.40 16.71
N GLU A 108 4.63 -0.19 17.26
CA GLU A 108 3.39 0.58 17.45
C GLU A 108 2.77 1.03 16.12
N SER A 109 3.56 1.15 15.05
CA SER A 109 3.05 1.45 13.71
C SER A 109 2.40 0.24 13.04
N VAL A 110 2.66 -0.99 13.53
CA VAL A 110 2.10 -2.20 12.94
C VAL A 110 0.58 -2.16 13.05
N GLY A 111 -0.06 -2.25 11.88
CA GLY A 111 -1.50 -2.39 11.71
C GLY A 111 -1.83 -3.36 10.59
N ALA A 112 -3.07 -3.86 10.59
CA ALA A 112 -3.58 -4.61 9.45
C ALA A 112 -3.51 -3.70 8.24
N ALA A 113 -2.87 -4.16 7.16
CA ALA A 113 -2.75 -3.36 5.95
C ALA A 113 -4.12 -2.89 5.43
N HIS A 114 -5.18 -3.66 5.74
CA HIS A 114 -6.56 -3.37 5.38
C HIS A 114 -7.52 -3.78 6.51
N ASP A 115 -8.60 -3.02 6.74
CA ASP A 115 -9.80 -3.60 7.37
C ASP A 115 -10.21 -4.81 6.52
N PRO A 116 -10.89 -5.82 7.07
CA PRO A 116 -11.51 -6.84 6.23
C PRO A 116 -12.33 -6.12 5.16
N PHE A 117 -11.91 -6.27 3.89
CA PHE A 117 -12.79 -5.87 2.82
C PHE A 117 -14.06 -6.71 2.93
N PRO A 118 -15.23 -6.15 2.57
CA PRO A 118 -16.43 -6.96 2.41
C PRO A 118 -16.13 -8.18 1.53
N PRO A 119 -16.90 -9.28 1.67
CA PRO A 119 -16.69 -10.52 0.92
C PRO A 119 -16.36 -10.26 -0.56
N ARG A 120 -15.45 -11.05 -1.12
CA ARG A 120 -14.79 -10.85 -2.44
C ARG A 120 -15.71 -10.65 -3.66
N ASP A 121 -17.01 -10.84 -3.48
CA ASP A 121 -18.00 -10.81 -4.57
C ASP A 121 -18.52 -9.39 -4.87
N GLU A 122 -18.26 -8.39 -4.01
CA GLU A 122 -18.68 -7.01 -4.24
C GLU A 122 -17.49 -6.09 -4.52
N ARG A 123 -17.57 -5.31 -5.61
CA ARG A 123 -16.58 -4.27 -5.89
C ARG A 123 -16.75 -3.14 -4.89
N VAL A 124 -15.83 -3.05 -3.94
CA VAL A 124 -15.84 -2.02 -2.89
C VAL A 124 -14.60 -1.15 -3.03
N THR A 125 -14.78 0.16 -2.94
CA THR A 125 -13.68 1.12 -2.88
C THR A 125 -13.69 1.86 -1.55
N VAL A 126 -12.52 1.98 -0.94
CA VAL A 126 -12.32 2.73 0.31
C VAL A 126 -11.24 3.80 0.12
N PRO A 127 -11.34 4.95 0.81
CA PRO A 127 -10.28 5.97 0.77
C PRO A 127 -8.94 5.41 1.24
N LEU A 128 -7.84 5.98 0.74
CA LEU A 128 -6.52 5.68 1.29
C LEU A 128 -6.42 6.10 2.76
N ARG A 129 -5.71 5.27 3.53
CA ARG A 129 -5.33 5.58 4.92
C ARG A 129 -4.06 6.44 4.98
N PRO A 130 -3.80 7.15 6.10
CA PRO A 130 -2.56 7.88 6.31
C PRO A 130 -1.28 7.06 6.08
N SER A 131 -1.31 5.75 6.38
CA SER A 131 -0.18 4.83 6.16
C SER A 131 0.33 4.82 4.72
N HIS A 132 -0.58 4.94 3.75
CA HIS A 132 -0.24 4.93 2.32
C HIS A 132 0.54 6.17 1.89
N ARG A 133 0.48 7.28 2.65
CA ARG A 133 1.09 8.56 2.28
C ARG A 133 2.57 8.40 1.97
N ALA A 134 3.31 7.62 2.77
CA ALA A 134 4.74 7.44 2.58
C ALA A 134 5.07 6.77 1.24
N PHE A 135 4.31 5.76 0.80
CA PHE A 135 4.47 5.15 -0.53
C PHE A 135 4.31 6.20 -1.64
N PHE A 136 3.22 6.96 -1.62
CA PHE A 136 2.98 7.98 -2.63
C PHE A 136 4.03 9.10 -2.60
N THR A 137 4.43 9.56 -1.41
CA THR A 137 5.50 10.54 -1.26
C THR A 137 6.80 10.02 -1.87
N GLN A 138 7.20 8.79 -1.55
CA GLN A 138 8.41 8.18 -2.10
C GLN A 138 8.36 8.10 -3.63
N ARG A 139 7.25 7.63 -4.21
CA ARG A 139 7.10 7.53 -5.67
C ARG A 139 7.09 8.89 -6.35
N ARG A 140 6.40 9.89 -5.79
CA ARG A 140 6.41 11.28 -6.31
C ARG A 140 7.79 11.92 -6.22
N THR A 141 8.50 11.74 -5.10
CA THR A 141 9.87 12.23 -4.93
C THR A 141 10.79 11.60 -5.96
N SER A 142 10.72 10.27 -6.14
CA SER A 142 11.49 9.57 -7.16
C SER A 142 11.22 10.11 -8.56
N MET A 143 9.95 10.32 -8.94
CA MET A 143 9.60 10.90 -10.25
C MET A 143 10.14 12.32 -10.43
N LYS A 144 10.12 13.13 -9.38
CA LYS A 144 10.64 14.49 -9.41
C LYS A 144 12.17 14.51 -9.52
N GLU A 145 12.87 13.71 -8.72
CA GLU A 145 14.33 13.71 -8.66
C GLU A 145 14.96 13.08 -9.90
N ASN A 146 14.40 11.97 -10.41
CA ASN A 146 14.98 11.24 -11.54
C ASN A 146 14.55 11.82 -12.89
N PHE A 147 13.34 12.38 -12.98
CA PHE A 147 12.75 12.77 -14.28
C PHE A 147 12.29 14.24 -14.34
N GLY A 148 12.45 15.00 -13.25
CA GLY A 148 11.92 16.36 -13.16
C GLY A 148 10.40 16.41 -13.26
N TRP A 149 9.69 15.31 -13.01
CA TRP A 149 8.25 15.23 -13.21
C TRP A 149 7.46 15.69 -11.97
N SER A 150 6.40 16.45 -12.20
CA SER A 150 5.40 16.90 -11.22
C SER A 150 4.03 16.93 -11.89
N PRO A 151 2.93 16.63 -11.18
CA PRO A 151 1.60 16.73 -11.78
C PRO A 151 1.25 18.20 -12.14
N ASN A 152 1.77 19.19 -11.42
CA ASN A 152 1.36 20.59 -11.55
C ASN A 152 2.08 21.37 -12.66
N GLN A 153 2.94 20.73 -13.45
CA GLN A 153 3.65 21.39 -14.55
C GLN A 153 2.80 21.38 -15.84
N HIS A 154 2.98 22.38 -16.70
CA HIS A 154 2.20 22.52 -17.94
C HIS A 154 2.43 21.35 -18.93
N ASP A 155 3.64 20.79 -18.95
CA ASP A 155 4.06 19.70 -19.83
C ASP A 155 3.98 18.31 -19.16
N ALA A 156 3.19 18.15 -18.09
CA ALA A 156 3.19 16.94 -17.26
C ALA A 156 2.94 15.65 -18.05
N ILE A 157 1.97 15.69 -18.98
CA ILE A 157 1.60 14.56 -19.84
C ILE A 157 2.75 14.22 -20.80
N SER A 158 3.19 15.19 -21.60
CA SER A 158 4.26 14.97 -22.58
C SER A 158 5.57 14.51 -21.95
N ARG A 159 5.89 15.03 -20.75
CA ARG A 159 7.04 14.56 -19.97
C ARG A 159 6.87 13.11 -19.52
N LEU A 160 5.67 12.70 -19.11
CA LEU A 160 5.43 11.30 -18.73
C LEU A 160 5.53 10.35 -19.92
N ASP A 161 5.01 10.74 -21.10
CA ASP A 161 5.20 9.99 -22.36
C ASP A 161 6.70 9.88 -22.71
N THR A 162 7.48 10.93 -22.46
CA THR A 162 8.94 10.94 -22.70
C THR A 162 9.67 9.97 -21.77
N VAL A 163 9.35 9.98 -20.47
CA VAL A 163 9.91 9.05 -19.48
C VAL A 163 9.56 7.61 -19.82
N TRP A 164 8.31 7.35 -20.21
CA TRP A 164 7.86 6.02 -20.57
C TRP A 164 8.52 5.47 -21.83
N ARG A 165 8.67 6.31 -22.87
CA ARG A 165 9.42 5.93 -24.08
C ARG A 165 10.87 5.56 -23.73
N TRP A 166 11.55 6.39 -22.94
CA TRP A 166 12.90 6.10 -22.46
C TRP A 166 12.95 4.77 -21.70
N LEU A 167 11.99 4.51 -20.80
CA LEU A 167 11.95 3.26 -20.03
C LEU A 167 11.73 2.01 -20.90
N ILE A 168 10.99 2.12 -22.00
CA ILE A 168 10.80 1.04 -22.97
C ILE A 168 12.07 0.80 -23.78
N GLU A 169 12.72 1.86 -24.26
CA GLU A 169 13.91 1.79 -25.12
C GLU A 169 15.15 1.33 -24.34
N GLU A 170 15.31 1.84 -23.12
CA GLU A 170 16.48 1.62 -22.26
C GLU A 170 16.06 1.26 -20.83
N PRO A 171 15.44 0.07 -20.61
CA PRO A 171 15.06 -0.35 -19.27
C PRO A 171 16.31 -0.49 -18.38
N PRO A 172 16.25 -0.03 -17.11
CA PRO A 172 17.31 -0.27 -16.14
C PRO A 172 17.63 -1.76 -16.03
N PRO A 173 18.92 -2.15 -15.95
CA PRO A 173 19.30 -3.55 -15.79
C PRO A 173 18.97 -4.09 -14.39
N ASP A 174 18.87 -3.19 -13.40
CA ASP A 174 18.44 -3.52 -12.04
C ASP A 174 16.90 -3.58 -11.98
N GLU A 175 16.38 -4.76 -11.67
CA GLU A 175 14.94 -5.03 -11.60
C GLU A 175 14.23 -4.20 -10.51
N HIS A 176 14.88 -3.92 -9.38
CA HIS A 176 14.30 -3.07 -8.33
C HIS A 176 14.19 -1.62 -8.77
N VAL A 177 15.18 -1.13 -9.53
CA VAL A 177 15.14 0.22 -10.13
C VAL A 177 14.02 0.29 -11.17
N LEU A 178 13.90 -0.71 -12.06
CA LEU A 178 12.82 -0.80 -13.03
C LEU A 178 11.44 -0.79 -12.36
N HIS A 179 11.21 -1.64 -11.35
CA HIS A 179 9.95 -1.65 -10.61
C HIS A 179 9.67 -0.32 -9.92
N THR A 180 10.70 0.35 -9.41
CA THR A 180 10.56 1.67 -8.79
C THR A 180 10.12 2.72 -9.80
N PHE A 181 10.63 2.69 -11.02
CA PHE A 181 10.19 3.59 -12.09
C PHE A 181 8.79 3.26 -12.60
N LEU A 182 8.46 1.99 -12.83
CA LEU A 182 7.11 1.58 -13.25
C LEU A 182 6.05 2.02 -12.23
N SER A 183 6.28 1.76 -10.94
CA SER A 183 5.37 2.19 -9.88
C SER A 183 5.34 3.72 -9.69
N GLY A 184 6.46 4.41 -9.95
CA GLY A 184 6.52 5.87 -10.04
C GLY A 184 5.62 6.43 -11.15
N ILE A 185 5.70 5.86 -12.35
CA ILE A 185 4.89 6.24 -13.51
C ILE A 185 3.40 5.92 -13.27
N ALA A 186 3.09 4.80 -12.61
CA ALA A 186 1.72 4.46 -12.21
C ALA A 186 1.12 5.53 -11.27
N VAL A 187 1.89 5.97 -10.27
CA VAL A 187 1.48 7.08 -9.39
C VAL A 187 1.35 8.39 -10.16
N ALA A 188 2.29 8.69 -11.06
CA ALA A 188 2.23 9.89 -11.88
C ALA A 188 0.97 9.93 -12.77
N PHE A 189 0.62 8.81 -13.41
CA PHE A 189 -0.61 8.68 -14.19
C PHE A 189 -1.87 8.84 -13.35
N GLY A 190 -1.92 8.19 -12.18
CA GLY A 190 -3.05 8.37 -11.28
C GLY A 190 -3.18 9.80 -10.73
N ASP A 191 -2.07 10.51 -10.50
CA ASP A 191 -2.09 11.92 -10.11
C ASP A 191 -2.66 12.82 -11.23
N LEU A 192 -2.38 12.53 -12.50
CA LEU A 192 -3.02 13.21 -13.64
C LEU A 192 -4.54 12.97 -13.67
N LEU A 193 -4.99 11.74 -13.38
CA LEU A 193 -6.42 11.45 -13.24
C LEU A 193 -7.04 12.17 -12.03
N CYS A 194 -6.31 12.30 -10.91
CA CYS A 194 -6.79 13.05 -9.76
C CYS A 194 -7.02 14.55 -10.09
N GLN A 195 -6.23 15.14 -10.97
CA GLN A 195 -6.49 16.50 -11.48
C GLN A 195 -7.79 16.60 -12.30
N ARG A 196 -8.33 15.48 -12.78
CA ARG A 196 -9.62 15.36 -13.46
C ARG A 196 -10.78 15.00 -12.52
N GLY A 197 -10.57 15.11 -11.21
CA GLY A 197 -11.61 14.89 -10.20
C GLY A 197 -11.74 13.45 -9.72
N PHE A 198 -10.75 12.60 -9.99
CA PHE A 198 -10.60 11.30 -9.32
C PHE A 198 -9.97 11.49 -7.94
N SER A 199 -9.97 10.45 -7.13
CA SER A 199 -9.26 10.38 -5.86
C SER A 199 -8.61 9.02 -5.67
N TRP A 200 -7.41 8.99 -5.11
CA TRP A 200 -6.76 7.72 -4.78
C TRP A 200 -7.56 6.95 -3.72
N GLY A 201 -7.64 5.63 -3.90
CA GLY A 201 -8.29 4.71 -2.97
C GLY A 201 -7.75 3.29 -3.13
N LEU A 202 -8.26 2.40 -2.30
CA LEU A 202 -8.11 0.95 -2.47
C LEU A 202 -9.42 0.41 -3.04
N GLY A 203 -9.32 -0.46 -4.02
CA GLY A 203 -10.44 -1.28 -4.48
C GLY A 203 -10.20 -2.74 -4.13
N ASN A 204 -11.28 -3.46 -3.85
CA ASN A 204 -11.29 -4.91 -3.76
C ASN A 204 -12.28 -5.47 -4.77
N ASP A 205 -11.89 -6.53 -5.45
CA ASP A 205 -12.76 -7.36 -6.26
C ASP A 205 -12.38 -8.85 -6.14
N GLN A 206 -12.93 -9.68 -7.03
CA GLN A 206 -12.66 -11.12 -7.06
C GLN A 206 -11.16 -11.47 -7.29
N HIS A 207 -10.36 -10.55 -7.82
CA HIS A 207 -8.93 -10.73 -8.08
C HIS A 207 -8.06 -10.23 -6.93
N GLY A 208 -8.61 -9.46 -6.01
CA GLY A 208 -7.97 -9.05 -4.76
C GLY A 208 -8.05 -7.55 -4.51
N ILE A 209 -7.17 -7.10 -3.61
CA ILE A 209 -7.09 -5.71 -3.16
C ILE A 209 -5.98 -5.01 -3.92
N THR A 210 -6.28 -3.91 -4.60
CA THR A 210 -5.25 -3.08 -5.24
C THR A 210 -5.50 -1.59 -5.10
N VAL A 211 -4.43 -0.82 -5.25
CA VAL A 211 -4.46 0.65 -5.20
C VAL A 211 -4.90 1.17 -6.57
N GLY A 212 -5.83 2.11 -6.58
CA GLY A 212 -6.22 2.78 -7.82
C GLY A 212 -6.80 4.16 -7.59
N VAL A 213 -7.25 4.78 -8.68
CA VAL A 213 -7.96 6.05 -8.63
C VAL A 213 -9.45 5.81 -8.89
N VAL A 214 -10.26 6.44 -8.07
CA VAL A 214 -11.70 6.23 -8.00
C VAL A 214 -12.42 7.52 -8.37
N ALA A 215 -13.47 7.42 -9.16
CA ALA A 215 -14.43 8.47 -9.42
C ALA A 215 -15.86 7.97 -9.15
N LEU A 216 -16.79 8.91 -8.95
CA LEU A 216 -18.20 8.62 -8.72
C LEU A 216 -18.41 7.66 -7.51
N GLN A 217 -17.67 7.93 -6.43
CA GLN A 217 -17.75 7.12 -5.22
C GLN A 217 -19.17 7.18 -4.62
N GLY A 218 -19.73 6.01 -4.31
CA GLY A 218 -21.10 5.88 -3.81
C GLY A 218 -22.19 5.83 -4.88
N THR A 219 -21.84 5.93 -6.17
CA THR A 219 -22.78 5.71 -7.29
C THR A 219 -22.27 4.61 -8.22
N ALA A 220 -21.56 4.96 -9.29
CA ALA A 220 -21.06 4.00 -10.27
C ALA A 220 -19.71 3.38 -9.89
N ASN A 221 -18.98 3.95 -8.92
CA ASN A 221 -17.66 3.50 -8.47
C ASN A 221 -16.73 3.15 -9.65
N VAL A 222 -16.38 4.16 -10.45
CA VAL A 222 -15.42 3.99 -11.55
C VAL A 222 -14.02 3.89 -10.96
N TRP A 223 -13.40 2.73 -11.10
CA TRP A 223 -12.09 2.42 -10.56
C TRP A 223 -11.10 2.13 -11.69
N VAL A 224 -10.01 2.89 -11.72
CA VAL A 224 -8.88 2.68 -12.62
C VAL A 224 -7.71 2.21 -11.77
N VAL A 225 -7.06 1.12 -12.17
CA VAL A 225 -5.86 0.58 -11.54
C VAL A 225 -4.66 0.96 -12.41
N PRO A 226 -3.91 2.03 -12.06
CA PRO A 226 -2.81 2.52 -12.90
C PRO A 226 -1.74 1.47 -13.20
N ASP A 227 -1.43 0.62 -12.21
CA ASP A 227 -0.40 -0.42 -12.34
C ASP A 227 -0.78 -1.45 -13.41
N GLU A 228 -2.00 -2.02 -13.36
CA GLU A 228 -2.50 -2.93 -14.39
C GLU A 228 -2.66 -2.27 -15.76
N PHE A 229 -3.09 -1.00 -15.77
CA PHE A 229 -3.22 -0.23 -17.00
C PHE A 229 -1.87 -0.11 -17.72
N LEU A 230 -0.80 0.17 -16.98
CA LEU A 230 0.56 0.25 -17.49
C LEU A 230 1.16 -1.12 -17.79
N GLY A 231 0.88 -2.15 -16.98
CA GLY A 231 1.37 -3.51 -17.19
C GLY A 231 1.02 -4.03 -18.58
N LYS A 232 -0.25 -3.89 -19.00
CA LYS A 232 -0.69 -4.27 -20.35
C LYS A 232 0.04 -3.52 -21.47
N ARG A 233 0.43 -2.27 -21.22
CA ARG A 233 1.12 -1.41 -22.20
C ARG A 233 2.60 -1.69 -22.24
N TRP A 234 3.18 -2.06 -21.10
CA TRP A 234 4.54 -2.58 -20.99
C TRP A 234 4.70 -3.85 -21.82
N GLU A 235 3.76 -4.79 -21.69
CA GLU A 235 3.73 -6.05 -22.47
C GLU A 235 3.70 -5.79 -23.98
N HIS A 236 2.92 -4.80 -24.42
CA HIS A 236 2.80 -4.44 -25.84
C HIS A 236 3.81 -3.41 -26.33
N ARG A 237 4.66 -2.88 -25.44
CA ARG A 237 5.59 -1.77 -25.74
C ARG A 237 4.87 -0.55 -26.36
N GLU A 238 3.64 -0.27 -25.91
CA GLU A 238 2.83 0.86 -26.37
C GLU A 238 3.44 2.18 -25.87
N VAL A 239 3.49 3.22 -26.70
CA VAL A 239 4.03 4.56 -26.36
C VAL A 239 3.02 5.66 -26.73
N ASP A 240 3.22 6.87 -26.22
CA ASP A 240 2.43 8.08 -26.56
C ASP A 240 0.93 7.99 -26.26
N PHE A 241 0.57 7.24 -25.21
CA PHE A 241 -0.83 6.99 -24.86
C PHE A 241 -1.34 7.83 -23.69
N PHE A 242 -0.48 8.48 -22.88
CA PHE A 242 -0.94 9.11 -21.63
C PHE A 242 -1.96 10.22 -21.88
N GLY A 243 -1.68 11.11 -22.84
CA GLY A 243 -2.60 12.20 -23.17
C GLY A 243 -3.97 11.72 -23.60
N TYR A 244 -4.01 10.76 -24.54
CA TYR A 244 -5.26 10.15 -24.99
C TYR A 244 -5.99 9.43 -23.84
N ALA A 245 -5.27 8.63 -23.05
CA ALA A 245 -5.85 7.85 -21.97
C ALA A 245 -6.49 8.72 -20.88
N VAL A 246 -5.80 9.77 -20.43
CA VAL A 246 -6.34 10.70 -19.41
C VAL A 246 -7.63 11.34 -19.91
N GLU A 247 -7.64 11.86 -21.15
CA GLU A 247 -8.82 12.52 -21.71
C GLU A 247 -9.97 11.55 -21.96
N ALA A 248 -9.70 10.34 -22.48
CA ALA A 248 -10.71 9.32 -22.72
C ALA A 248 -11.38 8.86 -21.42
N ILE A 249 -10.58 8.56 -20.39
CA ILE A 249 -11.07 8.14 -19.07
C ILE A 249 -11.89 9.25 -18.41
N ALA A 250 -11.39 10.48 -18.42
CA ALA A 250 -12.09 11.63 -17.83
C ALA A 250 -13.43 11.90 -18.55
N SER A 251 -13.43 11.87 -19.89
CA SER A 251 -14.63 12.05 -20.70
C SER A 251 -15.67 10.97 -20.45
N GLN A 252 -15.23 9.71 -20.28
CA GLN A 252 -16.13 8.61 -19.96
C GLN A 252 -16.79 8.78 -18.59
N VAL A 253 -16.03 9.23 -17.58
CA VAL A 253 -16.58 9.52 -16.25
C VAL A 253 -17.55 10.69 -16.28
N GLU A 254 -17.26 11.75 -17.03
CA GLU A 254 -18.19 12.88 -17.16
C GLU A 254 -19.49 12.45 -17.82
N LYS A 255 -19.42 11.62 -18.87
CA LYS A 255 -20.62 11.06 -19.51
C LYS A 255 -21.46 10.23 -18.52
N LEU A 256 -20.84 9.36 -17.74
CA LEU A 256 -21.54 8.60 -16.70
C LEU A 256 -22.19 9.50 -15.64
N ARG A 257 -21.50 10.59 -15.28
CA ARG A 257 -22.01 11.59 -14.34
C ARG A 257 -23.23 12.31 -14.89
N THR A 258 -23.25 12.66 -16.18
CA THR A 258 -24.41 13.31 -16.80
C THR A 258 -25.56 12.33 -16.96
N ASP A 259 -25.30 11.12 -17.46
CA ASP A 259 -26.33 10.11 -17.72
C ASP A 259 -27.00 9.66 -16.41
N GLY A 260 -26.22 9.48 -15.34
CA GLY A 260 -26.73 9.10 -14.02
C GLY A 260 -27.59 10.19 -13.35
N LYS A 261 -27.33 11.48 -13.64
CA LYS A 261 -28.21 12.57 -13.16
C LYS A 261 -29.59 12.52 -13.79
N TYR A 262 -29.67 12.16 -15.08
CA TYR A 262 -30.96 12.02 -15.78
C TYR A 262 -31.74 10.76 -15.38
N ALA A 263 -31.06 9.72 -14.87
CA ALA A 263 -31.73 8.51 -14.39
C ALA A 263 -32.39 8.67 -13.00
N LEU A 264 -31.98 9.68 -12.23
CA LEU A 264 -32.50 9.95 -10.87
C LEU A 264 -33.46 11.14 -10.80
N SER A 265 -33.67 11.85 -11.91
CA SER A 265 -34.60 13.00 -12.06
C SER A 265 -35.90 12.59 -12.74
#